data_AF-A0A401JZ60-F1
#
_entry.id   AF-A0A401JZ60-F1
#
_cell.length_a   1.000
_cell.length_b   1.000
_cell.length_c   1.000
_cell.angle_alpha   90.00
_cell.angle_beta   90.00
_cell.angle_gamma   90.00
#
_symmetry.space_group_name_H-M   'P 1'
#
loop_
_entity.id
_entity.type
_entity.pdbx_description
1 polymer ?
#
loop_
_entity_poly.entity_id
_entity_poly.type
_entity_poly.pdbx_seq_one_letter_code
_entity_poly.pdbx_strand_id
1 'polypeptide(L)' 'MKELDMRTQLQPDGSLLLDLTQKQARELAKTVIQHAEDAHTALLNFAYLLNEAHYDAENDFRQPPHAWEPGAHQPDTK' A
#
# COMPACT_ATOMS: atom_id res chain seq x y z
N MET A 1 -21.55 -8.21 0.88
CA MET A 1 -20.56 -7.12 0.77
C MET A 1 -20.58 -6.35 2.08
N LYS A 2 -19.44 -6.21 2.75
CA LYS A 2 -19.33 -5.37 3.95
C LYS A 2 -19.30 -3.92 3.47
N GLU A 3 -20.17 -3.06 3.99
CA GLU A 3 -20.07 -1.61 3.73
C GLU A 3 -18.72 -1.12 4.25
N LEU A 4 -17.92 -0.55 3.35
CA LEU A 4 -16.70 0.15 3.70
C LEU A 4 -17.12 1.53 4.19
N ASP A 5 -17.08 1.75 5.51
CA ASP A 5 -17.31 3.07 6.10
C ASP A 5 -16.11 3.98 5.75
N MET A 6 -16.22 4.62 4.58
CA MET A 6 -15.19 5.45 3.93
C MET A 6 -15.74 6.87 3.86
N ARG A 7 -14.98 7.83 4.37
CA ARG A 7 -15.36 9.25 4.26
C ARG A 7 -14.88 9.79 2.93
N THR A 8 -15.76 10.48 2.22
CA THR A 8 -15.44 11.14 0.95
C THR A 8 -15.66 12.63 1.07
N GLN A 9 -14.74 13.43 0.55
CA GLN A 9 -14.87 14.88 0.46
C GLN A 9 -14.56 15.34 -0.96
N LEU A 10 -15.48 16.08 -1.56
CA LEU A 10 -15.25 16.76 -2.83
C LEU A 10 -14.56 18.09 -2.55
N GLN A 11 -13.38 18.28 -3.12
CA GLN A 11 -12.61 19.50 -2.95
C GLN A 11 -13.05 20.57 -3.98
N PRO A 12 -12.79 21.86 -3.69
CA PRO A 12 -13.17 22.97 -4.57
C PRO A 12 -12.53 22.93 -5.97
N ASP A 13 -11.40 22.22 -6.11
CA ASP A 13 -10.69 22.01 -7.38
C ASP A 13 -11.28 20.85 -8.21
N GLY A 14 -12.33 20.19 -7.72
CA GLY A 14 -12.97 19.05 -8.36
C GLY A 14 -12.31 17.71 -8.05
N SER A 15 -11.27 17.67 -7.22
CA SER A 15 -10.68 16.41 -6.75
C SER A 15 -11.52 15.75 -5.65
N LEU A 16 -11.46 14.43 -5.55
CA LEU A 16 -12.13 13.66 -4.50
C LEU A 16 -11.10 13.15 -3.50
N LEU A 17 -11.24 13.52 -2.24
CA LEU A 17 -10.44 13.00 -1.13
C LEU A 17 -11.17 11.82 -0.49
N LEU A 18 -10.46 10.71 -0.34
CA LEU A 18 -10.96 9.48 0.26
C LEU A 18 -10.19 9.21 1.55
N ASP A 19 -10.90 9.21 2.68
CA ASP A 19 -10.34 8.85 3.98
C ASP A 19 -10.63 7.37 4.24
N LEU A 20 -9.54 6.59 4.25
CA LEU A 20 -9.56 5.13 4.34
C LEU A 20 -8.61 4.67 5.44
N THR A 21 -9.00 3.66 6.19
CA THR A 21 -8.01 2.86 6.92
C THR A 21 -7.18 2.03 5.93
N GLN A 22 -5.95 1.69 6.30
CA GLN A 22 -5.05 0.88 5.48
C GLN A 22 -5.67 -0.46 5.06
N LYS A 23 -6.46 -1.08 5.96
CA LYS A 23 -7.21 -2.31 5.65
C LYS A 23 -8.24 -2.09 4.54
N GLN A 24 -8.99 -1.00 4.59
CA GLN A 24 -9.99 -0.65 3.58
C GLN A 24 -9.34 -0.33 2.24
N ALA A 25 -8.19 0.36 2.24
CA ALA A 25 -7.41 0.63 1.03
C ALA A 25 -6.97 -0.67 0.34
N ARG A 26 -6.49 -1.65 1.10
CA ARG A 26 -6.10 -2.97 0.58
C ARG A 26 -7.28 -3.78 0.05
N GLU A 27 -8.41 -3.77 0.75
CA GLU A 27 -9.64 -4.43 0.29
C GLU A 27 -10.13 -3.81 -1.04
N LEU A 28 -10.13 -2.47 -1.13
CA LEU A 28 -10.50 -1.75 -2.34
C LEU A 28 -9.56 -2.06 -3.51
N ALA A 29 -8.25 -2.00 -3.29
CA ALA A 29 -7.25 -2.31 -4.31
C ALA A 29 -7.42 -3.74 -4.83
N LYS A 30 -7.65 -4.71 -3.93
CA LYS A 30 -7.89 -6.11 -4.30
C LYS A 30 -9.14 -6.26 -5.15
N THR A 31 -10.25 -5.63 -4.76
CA THR A 31 -11.50 -5.68 -5.53
C THR A 31 -11.33 -5.09 -6.92
N VAL A 32 -10.65 -3.95 -7.06
CA VAL A 32 -10.37 -3.35 -8.36
C VAL A 32 -9.54 -4.28 -9.26
N ILE A 33 -8.48 -4.88 -8.71
CA ILE A 33 -7.61 -5.79 -9.47
C ILE A 33 -8.36 -7.07 -9.87
N GLN A 34 -9.24 -7.58 -9.01
CA GLN A 34 -10.06 -8.76 -9.32
C GLN A 34 -11.04 -8.53 -10.46
N HIS A 35 -11.45 -7.28 -10.69
CA HIS A 35 -12.31 -6.87 -11.79
C HIS A 35 -11.53 -6.11 -12.87
N ALA A 36 -10.22 -6.35 -12.97
CA ALA A 36 -9.33 -5.63 -13.88
C ALA A 36 -9.72 -5.77 -15.36
N GLU A 37 -10.31 -6.91 -15.74
CA GLU A 37 -10.76 -7.16 -17.11
C GLU A 37 -11.89 -6.20 -17.54
N ASP A 38 -12.68 -5.71 -16.59
CA ASP A 38 -13.78 -4.76 -16.80
C ASP A 38 -13.39 -3.31 -16.42
N ALA A 39 -12.18 -3.11 -15.89
CA ALA A 39 -11.75 -1.82 -15.33
C ALA A 39 -10.94 -1.00 -16.33
N HIS A 40 -11.27 0.29 -16.44
CA HIS A 40 -10.47 1.25 -17.19
C HIS A 40 -9.07 1.37 -16.57
N THR A 41 -8.01 1.45 -17.40
CA THR A 41 -6.60 1.58 -16.98
C THR A 41 -6.35 2.56 -15.82
N ALA A 42 -7.09 3.67 -15.75
CA ALA A 42 -6.96 4.65 -14.65
C ALA A 42 -7.32 4.06 -13.27
N LEU A 43 -8.33 3.19 -13.20
CA LEU A 43 -8.75 2.52 -11.98
C LEU A 43 -7.69 1.49 -11.53
N LEU A 44 -7.07 0.80 -12.50
CA LEU A 44 -5.97 -0.14 -12.23
C LEU A 44 -4.74 0.57 -11.69
N ASN A 45 -4.37 1.71 -12.28
CA ASN A 45 -3.28 2.55 -11.78
C ASN A 45 -3.56 3.02 -10.35
N PHE A 46 -4.80 3.42 -10.05
CA PHE A 46 -5.19 3.81 -8.70
C PHE A 46 -5.06 2.65 -7.69
N ALA A 47 -5.49 1.44 -8.06
CA ALA A 47 -5.31 0.26 -7.20
C ALA A 47 -3.84 -0.10 -6.98
N TYR A 48 -2.99 0.12 -7.98
CA TYR A 48 -1.54 -0.09 -7.85
C TYR A 48 -0.93 0.88 -6.83
N LEU A 49 -1.27 2.17 -6.93
CA LEU A 49 -0.81 3.20 -6.01
C LEU A 49 -1.27 2.94 -4.56
N LEU A 50 -2.48 2.43 -4.36
CA LEU A 50 -2.96 2.05 -3.02
C LEU A 50 -2.14 0.89 -2.41
N ASN A 51 -1.74 -0.08 -3.23
CA ASN A 51 -0.88 -1.17 -2.76
C ASN A 51 0.54 -0.70 -2.46
N GLU A 52 1.11 0.18 -3.29
CA GLU A 52 2.42 0.78 -3.06
C GLU A 52 2.43 1.54 -1.72
N ALA A 53 1.43 2.40 -1.49
CA ALA A 53 1.29 3.14 -0.24
C ALA A 53 1.17 2.22 1.00
N HIS A 54 0.53 1.05 0.86
CA HIS A 54 0.46 0.06 1.94
C HIS A 54 1.83 -0.53 2.26
N TYR A 55 2.60 -0.95 1.25
CA TYR A 55 3.92 -1.52 1.46
C TYR A 55 4.93 -0.49 1.97
N ASP A 56 4.85 0.75 1.50
CA ASP A 56 5.68 1.84 2.01
C ASP A 56 5.41 2.13 3.49
N ALA A 57 4.13 2.08 3.90
CA ALA A 57 3.75 2.26 5.30
C ALA A 57 4.21 1.11 6.21
N GLU A 58 4.35 -0.11 5.67
CA GLU A 58 4.85 -1.30 6.40
C GLU A 58 6.36 -1.54 6.18
N ASN A 59 7.09 -0.57 5.61
CA ASN A 59 8.49 -0.75 5.23
C ASN A 59 9.46 -0.67 6.43
N ASP A 60 9.47 -1.76 7.20
CA ASP A 60 10.43 -2.04 8.27
C ASP A 60 11.76 -2.60 7.72
N PHE A 61 11.97 -2.60 6.40
CA PHE A 61 13.25 -3.00 5.85
C PHE A 61 14.33 -2.06 6.38
N ARG A 62 15.27 -2.64 7.12
CA ARG A 62 16.48 -1.97 7.55
C ARG A 62 17.63 -2.77 6.97
N GLN A 63 18.54 -2.07 6.29
CA GLN A 63 19.80 -2.69 5.92
C GLN A 63 20.48 -3.19 7.19
N PRO A 64 20.98 -4.43 7.22
CA PRO A 64 21.76 -4.87 8.36
C PRO A 64 22.98 -3.95 8.52
N PRO A 65 23.48 -3.76 9.75
CA PRO A 65 24.69 -2.99 9.99
C PRO A 65 25.82 -3.53 9.10
N HIS A 66 26.68 -2.63 8.61
CA HIS A 66 27.78 -3.02 7.75
C HIS A 66 28.64 -4.10 8.44
N ALA A 67 29.29 -4.96 7.66
CA ALA A 67 30.03 -6.12 8.19
C ALA A 67 31.15 -5.77 9.19
N TRP A 68 31.55 -4.50 9.26
CA TRP A 68 32.57 -3.97 10.17
C TRP A 68 31.99 -3.13 11.33
N GLU A 69 30.66 -3.00 11.44
CA GLU A 69 30.00 -2.24 12.51
C GLU A 69 29.73 -3.10 13.76
N PRO A 70 29.73 -2.50 14.96
CA PRO A 70 29.41 -3.21 16.20
C PRO A 70 27.94 -3.66 16.19
N GLY A 71 27.70 -4.94 15.88
CA GLY A 71 26.35 -5.52 15.70
C GLY A 71 26.21 -6.46 14.51
N ALA A 72 27.24 -6.57 13.67
CA ALA A 72 27.26 -7.54 12.56
C ALA A 72 27.26 -8.99 13.07
N HIS A 73 26.23 -9.78 12.73
CA HIS A 73 26.24 -11.23 12.92
C HIS A 73 27.17 -11.86 11.88
N GLN A 74 28.32 -12.39 12.32
CA GLN A 74 29.19 -13.20 11.47
C GLN A 74 28.65 -14.64 11.41
N PRO A 75 28.63 -15.28 10.23
CA PRO A 75 28.29 -16.69 10.12
C PRO A 75 29.30 -17.54 10.88
N ASP A 76 28.81 -18.54 11.63
CA ASP A 76 29.64 -19.46 12.43
C ASP A 76 30.51 -20.30 11.50
N THR A 77 31.83 -20.25 11.69
CA THR A 77 32.79 -21.06 10.92
C THR A 77 32.88 -22.44 11.55
N LYS A 78 31.96 -23.33 11.18
CA LYS A 78 32.06 -24.78 11.46
C LYS A 78 31.99 -25.58 10.16
#